data_AF-A0A3B8QYC5-F1
#
_entry.id   AF-A0A3B8QYC5-F1
#
_cell.length_a   1.000
_cell.length_b   1.000
_cell.length_c   1.000
_cell.angle_alpha   90.00
_cell.angle_beta   90.00
_cell.angle_gamma   90.00
#
_symmetry.space_group_name_H-M   'P 1'
#
loop_
_entity.id
_entity.type
_entity.pdbx_description
1 polymer ?
#
loop_
_entity_poly.entity_id
_entity_poly.type
_entity_poly.pdbx_seq_one_letter_code
_entity_poly.pdbx_strand_id
1 'polypeptide(L)'
;MWMYWKKNAERRPGLIFGVFFIGIFLPRFLIEFVKNNQVAFEENMTLNMGQLLSIPFILLGIGLVIYAMTHKPVELTFPNHFADEAPAKKKK
;
A
#
# COMPACT_ATOMS: atom_id res chain seq x y z
N MET A 1 2.36 -13.25 1.21
CA MET A 1 2.69 -14.29 0.20
C MET A 1 1.48 -15.00 -0.40
N TRP A 2 0.44 -15.34 0.36
CA TRP A 2 -0.75 -16.00 -0.19
C TRP A 2 -1.42 -15.25 -1.35
N MET A 3 -1.57 -13.92 -1.24
CA MET A 3 -2.17 -13.10 -2.30
C MET A 3 -1.32 -13.08 -3.58
N TYR A 4 0.01 -13.06 -3.44
CA TYR A 4 0.92 -13.06 -4.57
C TYR A 4 0.91 -14.43 -5.26
N TRP A 5 1.12 -15.51 -4.50
CA TRP A 5 1.35 -16.85 -5.04
C TRP A 5 0.06 -17.62 -5.38
N LYS A 6 -1.04 -17.41 -4.66
CA LYS A 6 -2.30 -18.18 -4.85
C LYS A 6 -3.38 -17.42 -5.61
N LYS A 7 -3.38 -16.09 -5.53
CA LYS A 7 -4.39 -15.23 -6.17
C LYS A 7 -3.87 -14.53 -7.44
N ASN A 8 -2.61 -14.76 -7.84
CA ASN A 8 -1.95 -14.06 -8.96
C ASN A 8 -2.16 -12.54 -8.88
N ALA A 9 -2.12 -11.98 -7.66
CA ALA A 9 -2.33 -10.56 -7.42
C ALA A 9 -1.22 -9.69 -8.06
N GLU A 10 -0.11 -10.30 -8.47
CA GLU A 10 0.94 -9.66 -9.28
C GLU A 10 0.41 -9.09 -10.60
N ARG A 11 -0.63 -9.72 -11.18
CA ARG A 11 -1.24 -9.26 -12.43
C ARG A 11 -2.06 -7.99 -12.25
N ARG A 12 -2.32 -7.56 -11.01
CA ARG A 12 -3.14 -6.39 -10.68
C ARG A 12 -2.30 -5.38 -9.90
N PRO A 13 -1.58 -4.48 -10.60
CA PRO A 13 -0.77 -3.46 -9.94
C PRO A 13 -1.66 -2.62 -9.02
N GLY A 14 -1.21 -2.42 -7.77
CA GLY A 14 -1.95 -1.69 -6.74
C GLY A 14 -2.72 -2.56 -5.74
N LEU A 15 -3.05 -3.82 -6.05
CA LEU A 15 -3.84 -4.66 -5.13
C LEU A 15 -3.07 -5.01 -3.85
N ILE A 16 -1.82 -5.47 -3.99
CA ILE A 16 -0.97 -5.85 -2.85
C ILE A 16 -0.64 -4.62 -2.00
N PHE A 17 -0.36 -3.50 -2.65
CA PHE A 17 -0.03 -2.24 -1.98
C PHE A 17 -1.23 -1.66 -1.23
N GLY A 18 -2.42 -1.71 -1.81
CA GLY A 18 -3.65 -1.28 -1.14
C GLY A 18 -4.00 -2.14 0.09
N VAL A 19 -3.88 -3.47 -0.03
CA VAL A 19 -4.08 -4.39 1.12
C VAL A 19 -3.05 -4.16 2.22
N PHE A 20 -1.80 -3.87 1.86
CA PHE A 20 -0.76 -3.53 2.83
C PHE A 20 -1.10 -2.24 3.62
N PHE A 21 -1.55 -1.20 2.92
CA PHE A 21 -2.00 0.04 3.57
C PHE A 21 -3.15 -0.21 4.55
N ILE A 22 -4.20 -0.92 4.12
CA ILE A 22 -5.32 -1.25 5.01
C ILE A 22 -4.85 -2.07 6.20
N GLY A 23 -4.02 -3.09 5.98
CA GLY A 23 -3.54 -3.99 7.02
C GLY A 23 -2.71 -3.31 8.12
N ILE A 24 -1.97 -2.23 7.80
CA ILE A 24 -1.18 -1.48 8.79
C ILE A 24 -2.00 -0.39 9.46
N PHE A 25 -2.73 0.40 8.69
CA PHE A 25 -3.38 1.60 9.22
C PHE A 25 -4.73 1.30 9.88
N LEU A 26 -5.41 0.21 9.53
CA LEU A 26 -6.68 -0.17 10.17
C LEU A 26 -6.48 -0.58 11.64
N PRO A 27 -5.57 -1.50 12.01
CA PRO A 27 -5.31 -1.80 13.42
C PRO A 27 -4.80 -0.58 14.18
N ARG A 28 -4.00 0.28 13.54
CA ARG A 28 -3.50 1.55 14.11
C ARG A 28 -4.63 2.53 14.42
N PHE A 29 -5.65 2.59 13.57
CA PHE A 29 -6.83 3.39 13.82
C PHE A 29 -7.65 2.82 14.99
N LEU A 30 -7.85 1.50 15.02
CA LEU A 30 -8.63 0.81 16.06
C LEU A 30 -7.99 0.89 17.45
N ILE A 31 -6.66 0.72 17.56
CA ILE A 31 -5.96 0.77 18.86
C ILE A 31 -6.04 2.17 19.49
N GLU A 32 -6.15 3.21 18.68
CA GLU A 32 -6.28 4.59 19.15
C GLU A 32 -7.65 4.88 19.78
N PHE A 33 -8.70 4.09 19.50
CA PHE A 33 -9.99 4.18 20.22
C PHE A 33 -9.97 3.53 21.60
N VAL A 34 -9.07 2.57 21.80
CA VAL A 34 -8.94 1.83 23.06
C VAL A 34 -7.99 2.55 24.01
N LYS A 35 -7.08 3.39 23.49
CA LYS A 35 -6.16 4.21 24.28
C LYS A 35 -6.87 5.42 24.87
N ASN A 36 -6.56 5.73 26.13
CA ASN A 36 -6.95 7.00 26.75
C ASN A 36 -6.05 8.14 26.25
N ASN A 37 -6.64 9.32 26.06
CA ASN A 37 -5.90 10.54 25.73
C ASN A 37 -4.87 10.83 26.82
N GLN A 38 -3.60 10.96 26.43
CA GLN A 38 -2.50 11.10 27.39
C GLN A 38 -2.28 12.57 27.81
N VAL A 39 -2.90 13.52 27.11
CA VAL A 39 -2.72 14.95 27.33
C VAL A 39 -4.07 15.67 27.25
N ALA A 40 -4.37 16.56 28.21
CA ALA A 40 -5.62 17.35 28.23
C ALA A 40 -5.83 18.24 26.98
N PHE A 41 -4.79 18.46 26.18
CA PHE A 41 -4.89 19.13 24.88
C PHE A 41 -5.57 18.27 23.81
N GLU A 42 -5.46 16.94 23.91
CA GLU A 42 -6.16 15.99 23.04
C GLU A 42 -7.66 15.87 23.39
N GLU A 43 -8.08 16.25 24.60
CA GLU A 43 -9.52 16.26 24.98
C GLU A 43 -10.33 17.28 24.17
N ASN A 44 -9.70 18.35 23.67
CA ASN A 44 -10.35 19.34 22.81
C ASN A 44 -10.33 18.93 21.33
N MET A 45 -9.63 17.87 20.95
CA MET A 45 -9.61 17.36 19.59
C MET A 45 -10.58 16.21 19.43
N THR A 46 -11.51 16.34 18.48
CA THR A 46 -12.51 15.30 18.16
C THR A 46 -11.89 14.00 17.62
N LEU A 47 -10.66 14.06 17.11
CA LEU A 47 -9.90 12.91 16.61
C LEU A 47 -8.44 13.02 17.05
N ASN A 48 -7.88 11.92 17.55
CA ASN A 48 -6.47 11.83 17.91
C ASN A 48 -5.58 11.96 16.67
N MET A 49 -4.35 12.45 16.84
CA MET A 49 -3.41 12.63 15.73
C MET A 49 -3.14 11.32 14.98
N GLY A 50 -3.11 10.19 15.70
CA GLY A 50 -2.99 8.86 15.11
C GLY A 50 -4.17 8.49 14.20
N GLN A 51 -5.39 8.92 14.54
CA GLN A 51 -6.59 8.69 13.73
C GLN A 51 -6.61 9.56 12.48
N LEU A 52 -6.33 10.86 12.63
CA LEU A 52 -6.31 11.81 11.52
C LEU A 52 -5.29 11.39 10.46
N LEU A 53 -4.11 10.93 10.89
CA LEU A 53 -3.08 10.47 9.97
C LEU A 53 -3.45 9.12 9.33
N SER A 54 -4.18 8.24 10.01
CA SER A 54 -4.51 6.89 9.52
C SER A 54 -5.66 6.87 8.52
N ILE A 55 -6.69 7.72 8.69
CA ILE A 55 -7.85 7.80 7.79
C ILE A 55 -7.47 7.96 6.30
N PRO A 56 -6.62 8.93 5.88
CA PRO A 56 -6.27 9.11 4.48
C PRO A 56 -5.54 7.89 3.91
N PHE A 57 -4.69 7.21 4.68
CA PHE A 57 -4.00 6.00 4.21
C PHE A 57 -4.95 4.79 4.09
N ILE A 58 -5.93 4.66 4.99
CA ILE A 58 -6.98 3.64 4.86
C ILE A 58 -7.81 3.90 3.60
N LEU A 59 -8.25 5.14 3.38
CA LEU A 59 -9.02 5.52 2.19
C LEU A 59 -8.23 5.31 0.90
N LEU A 60 -6.94 5.67 0.89
CA LEU A 60 -6.04 5.43 -0.23
C LEU A 60 -5.88 3.93 -0.49
N GLY A 61 -5.70 3.14 0.57
CA GLY A 61 -5.62 1.67 0.47
C GLY A 61 -6.89 1.07 -0.13
N ILE A 62 -8.07 1.50 0.30
CA ILE A 62 -9.37 1.08 -0.24
C ILE A 62 -9.50 1.51 -1.71
N GLY A 63 -9.15 2.75 -2.04
CA GLY A 63 -9.17 3.27 -3.41
C GLY A 63 -8.27 2.46 -4.34
N LEU A 64 -7.06 2.10 -3.91
CA LEU A 64 -6.15 1.24 -4.66
C LEU A 64 -6.69 -0.18 -4.85
N VAL A 65 -7.33 -0.76 -3.84
CA VAL A 65 -7.94 -2.09 -3.95
C VAL A 65 -9.10 -2.06 -4.96
N ILE A 66 -9.98 -1.06 -4.88
CA ILE A 66 -11.09 -0.90 -5.82
C ILE A 66 -10.56 -0.69 -7.24
N TYR A 67 -9.60 0.22 -7.42
CA TYR A 67 -8.95 0.48 -8.71
C TYR A 67 -8.31 -0.77 -9.30
N ALA A 68 -7.58 -1.54 -8.49
CA ALA A 68 -6.92 -2.76 -8.93
C ALA A 68 -7.93 -3.89 -9.23
N MET A 69 -9.12 -3.87 -8.63
CA MET A 69 -10.19 -4.83 -8.93
C MET A 69 -10.98 -4.48 -10.19
N THR A 70 -11.09 -3.20 -10.54
CA THR A 70 -11.78 -2.73 -11.75
C THR A 70 -10.89 -2.76 -13.00
N HIS A 71 -9.57 -2.69 -12.84
CA HIS A 71 -8.64 -2.76 -13.96
C HIS A 71 -8.35 -4.20 -14.41
N LYS A 72 -8.26 -4.38 -15.73
CA LYS A 72 -7.93 -5.69 -16.31
C LYS A 72 -6.53 -6.12 -15.84
N PRO A 73 -6.34 -7.43 -15.56
CA PRO A 73 -5.03 -7.93 -15.20
C PRO A 73 -4.03 -7.60 -16.31
N VAL A 74 -2.91 -6.99 -15.95
CA VAL A 74 -1.80 -6.71 -16.86
C VAL A 74 -1.16 -8.04 -17.27
N GLU A 75 -0.90 -8.21 -18.56
CA GLU A 75 -0.05 -9.30 -19.03
C GLU A 75 1.40 -8.92 -18.77
N LEU A 76 2.06 -9.69 -17.91
CA LEU A 76 3.47 -9.51 -17.61
C LEU A 76 4.27 -10.07 -18.79
N THR A 77 4.57 -9.24 -19.78
CA THR A 77 5.54 -9.57 -20.82
C THR A 77 6.93 -9.35 -20.27
N PHE A 78 7.56 -10.41 -19.77
CA PHE A 78 8.98 -10.39 -19.46
C PHE A 78 9.74 -10.43 -20.78
N PRO A 79 10.50 -9.38 -21.14
CA PRO A 79 11.38 -9.47 -22.28
C PRO A 79 12.38 -10.58 -21.97
N ASN A 80 12.41 -11.64 -22.79
CA ASN A 80 13.41 -12.71 -22.69
C ASN A 80 14.79 -12.22 -23.18
N HIS A 81 15.18 -11.00 -22.79
CA HIS A 81 16.53 -10.48 -22.95
C HIS A 81 16.94 -9.86 -21.62
N PHE A 82 18.16 -10.18 -21.20
CA PHE A 82 18.79 -9.44 -20.11
C PHE A 82 19.04 -8.01 -20.58
N ALA A 83 19.10 -7.05 -19.65
CA ALA A 83 19.45 -5.68 -20.00
C ALA A 83 20.74 -5.69 -20.83
N ASP A 84 20.71 -5.09 -22.01
CA ASP A 84 21.89 -5.00 -22.87
C ASP A 84 23.05 -4.47 -22.04
N GLU A 85 24.14 -5.23 -21.96
CA GLU A 85 25.32 -4.78 -21.25
C GLU A 85 25.75 -3.45 -21.85
N ALA A 86 25.75 -2.38 -21.02
CA ALA A 86 26.14 -1.06 -21.46
C ALA A 86 27.48 -1.18 -22.20
N PRO A 87 27.59 -0.69 -23.45
CA PRO A 87 28.74 -0.99 -24.29
C PRO A 87 30.00 -0.59 -23.55
N ALA A 88 30.88 -1.57 -23.30
CA ALA A 88 32.12 -1.36 -22.59
C ALA A 88 32.84 -0.17 -23.24
N LYS A 89 32.96 0.94 -22.50
CA LYS A 89 33.65 2.15 -22.97
C LYS A 89 35.04 1.72 -23.43
N LYS A 90 35.28 1.68 -24.75
CA LYS A 90 36.61 1.48 -25.32
C LYS A 90 37.50 2.60 -24.78
N LYS A 91 38.41 2.27 -23.86
CA LYS A 91 39.52 3.14 -23.47
C LYS A 91 40.34 3.38 -24.74
N LYS A 92 40.32 4.63 -25.22
CA LYS A 92 41.36 5.16 -26.09
C LYS A 92 42.50 5.68 -25.23
#